data_AF-A0A7S3N7S6-F1
#
_entry.id   AF-A0A7S3N7S6-F1
#
_cell.length_a   1.000
_cell.length_b   1.000
_cell.length_c   1.000
_cell.angle_alpha   90.00
_cell.angle_beta   90.00
_cell.angle_gamma   90.00
#
_symmetry.space_group_name_H-M   'P 1'
#
loop_
_entity.id
_entity.type
_entity.pdbx_description
1 polymer ?
#
loop_
_entity_poly.entity_id
_entity_poly.type
_entity_poly.pdbx_seq_one_letter_code
_entity_poly.pdbx_strand_id
1 'polypeptide(L)'
;MTMIKKTLESRPIYFFCDIHGHSRNKNLFMYGCNVLTGPNRLKERIFPFMFAQREDNFSFEECNFNIQKNKESTARVVMSKISIQHSYTLECSFCGPTSGKYQDCHFTPPVMKNMGREFCLNLLQFFDSAQLVKDCYAIILDNFEHEQAAAGDRPEEEKKAASGKTAKAKLAKDAQNFASASDSSASNGINGSSK
;
A
#
# COMPACT_ATOMS: atom_id res chain seq x y z
N MET A 1 -21.67 7.90 -10.14
CA MET A 1 -20.68 8.98 -9.99
C MET A 1 -21.24 10.25 -9.32
N THR A 2 -22.55 10.51 -9.39
CA THR A 2 -23.19 11.71 -8.83
C THR A 2 -22.99 11.89 -7.32
N MET A 3 -22.97 10.80 -6.53
CA MET A 3 -22.78 10.89 -5.07
C MET A 3 -21.39 11.40 -4.69
N ILE A 4 -20.32 10.84 -5.28
CA ILE A 4 -18.95 11.25 -4.95
C ILE A 4 -18.65 12.70 -5.40
N LYS A 5 -19.18 13.13 -6.55
CA LYS A 5 -19.05 14.53 -6.99
C LYS A 5 -19.70 15.50 -6.01
N LYS A 6 -20.93 15.22 -5.58
CA LYS A 6 -21.60 16.02 -4.54
C LYS A 6 -20.86 16.01 -3.20
N THR A 7 -20.26 14.88 -2.84
CA THR A 7 -19.39 14.79 -1.65
C THR A 7 -18.19 15.73 -1.79
N LEU A 8 -17.49 15.72 -2.93
CA LEU A 8 -16.35 16.60 -3.21
C LEU A 8 -16.69 18.09 -3.19
N GLU A 9 -17.92 18.46 -3.59
CA GLU A 9 -18.42 19.84 -3.48
C GLU A 9 -18.55 20.31 -2.02
N SER A 10 -18.80 19.38 -1.09
CA SER A 10 -19.00 19.69 0.34
C SER A 10 -17.77 19.50 1.21
N ARG A 11 -16.87 18.59 0.84
CA ARG A 11 -15.65 18.25 1.59
C ARG A 11 -14.59 17.61 0.70
N PRO A 12 -13.30 17.83 0.96
CA PRO A 12 -12.24 17.12 0.25
C PRO A 12 -12.28 15.60 0.55
N ILE A 13 -11.90 14.80 -0.45
CA ILE A 13 -11.68 13.37 -0.29
C ILE A 13 -10.19 13.11 -0.51
N TYR A 14 -9.49 12.73 0.54
CA TYR A 14 -8.04 12.48 0.49
C TYR A 14 -7.68 11.03 0.18
N PHE A 15 -8.62 10.11 0.40
CA PHE A 15 -8.39 8.68 0.25
C PHE A 15 -9.66 7.97 -0.19
N PHE A 16 -9.53 7.05 -1.14
CA PHE A 16 -10.58 6.18 -1.61
C PHE A 16 -10.08 4.74 -1.67
N CYS A 17 -10.85 3.79 -1.14
CA CYS A 17 -10.55 2.38 -1.26
C CYS A 17 -11.83 1.57 -1.50
N ASP A 18 -11.81 0.79 -2.57
CA ASP A 18 -12.84 -0.17 -2.94
C ASP A 18 -12.39 -1.56 -2.51
N ILE A 19 -13.09 -2.19 -1.56
CA ILE A 19 -12.65 -3.43 -0.90
C ILE A 19 -13.36 -4.63 -1.54
N HIS A 20 -12.58 -5.59 -2.02
CA HIS A 20 -13.03 -6.78 -2.74
C HIS A 20 -12.54 -8.07 -2.08
N GLY A 21 -13.28 -9.15 -2.34
CA GLY A 21 -12.86 -10.51 -2.01
C GLY A 21 -12.29 -11.21 -3.24
N HIS A 22 -11.08 -11.76 -3.15
CA HIS A 22 -10.45 -12.49 -4.25
C HIS A 22 -10.53 -14.01 -4.00
N SER A 23 -11.00 -14.76 -4.99
CA SER A 23 -11.26 -16.20 -4.85
C SER A 23 -10.09 -17.13 -5.22
N ARG A 24 -8.92 -16.58 -5.59
CA ARG A 24 -7.84 -17.34 -6.26
C ARG A 24 -6.44 -16.95 -5.78
N ASN A 25 -6.16 -15.65 -5.74
CA ASN A 25 -4.90 -15.15 -5.19
C ASN A 25 -4.95 -15.28 -3.67
N LYS A 26 -3.80 -15.48 -3.02
CA LYS A 26 -3.63 -15.53 -1.55
C LYS A 26 -3.25 -14.12 -1.04
N ASN A 27 -3.15 -13.90 0.27
CA ASN A 27 -2.80 -12.60 0.87
C ASN A 27 -3.78 -11.44 0.57
N LEU A 28 -3.41 -10.24 1.03
CA LEU A 28 -4.01 -8.96 0.67
C LEU A 28 -3.07 -8.21 -0.27
N PHE A 29 -3.60 -7.49 -1.25
CA PHE A 29 -2.81 -6.61 -2.11
C PHE A 29 -3.69 -5.51 -2.71
N MET A 30 -3.06 -4.49 -3.31
CA MET A 30 -3.76 -3.33 -3.84
C MET A 30 -3.50 -3.08 -5.31
N TYR A 31 -4.55 -2.69 -6.00
CA TYR A 31 -4.43 -1.98 -7.26
C TYR A 31 -4.55 -0.47 -7.04
N GLY A 32 -3.59 0.29 -7.55
CA GLY A 32 -3.60 1.75 -7.50
C GLY A 32 -3.55 2.39 -8.90
N CYS A 33 -3.38 3.70 -8.93
CA CYS A 33 -3.24 4.50 -10.16
C CYS A 33 -1.96 5.33 -10.10
N ASN A 34 -0.84 4.77 -10.56
CA ASN A 34 0.43 5.51 -10.53
C ASN A 34 0.40 6.71 -11.48
N VAL A 35 0.92 7.82 -10.97
CA VAL A 35 1.43 8.92 -11.79
C VAL A 35 2.93 8.73 -11.91
N LEU A 36 3.47 8.70 -13.13
CA LEU A 36 4.91 8.47 -13.36
C LEU A 36 5.71 9.76 -13.54
N THR A 37 5.03 10.91 -13.61
CA THR A 37 5.64 12.22 -13.89
C THR A 37 5.11 13.30 -12.94
N GLY A 38 5.83 14.42 -12.88
CA GLY A 38 5.41 15.58 -12.09
C GLY A 38 5.53 15.41 -10.56
N PRO A 39 4.95 16.34 -9.79
CA PRO A 39 5.15 16.42 -8.33
C PRO A 39 4.50 15.27 -7.55
N ASN A 40 3.65 14.49 -8.21
CA ASN A 40 2.90 13.37 -7.65
C ASN A 40 3.41 12.01 -8.10
N ARG A 41 4.57 11.99 -8.77
CA ARG A 41 5.25 10.77 -9.22
C ARG A 41 5.31 9.75 -8.09
N LEU A 42 4.82 8.53 -8.31
CA LEU A 42 4.91 7.36 -7.42
C LEU A 42 4.32 7.48 -6.00
N LYS A 43 3.78 8.63 -5.60
CA LYS A 43 3.21 8.82 -4.24
C LYS A 43 2.08 7.83 -3.91
N GLU A 44 1.42 7.29 -4.93
CA GLU A 44 0.39 6.26 -4.78
C GLU A 44 0.89 4.97 -4.14
N ARG A 45 2.20 4.70 -4.23
CA ARG A 45 2.82 3.52 -3.66
C ARG A 45 3.10 3.64 -2.16
N ILE A 46 3.05 4.85 -1.60
CA ILE A 46 3.48 5.08 -0.21
C ILE A 46 2.56 4.36 0.78
N PHE A 47 1.23 4.52 0.64
CA PHE A 47 0.30 3.89 1.56
C PHE A 47 0.40 2.35 1.56
N PRO A 48 0.37 1.66 0.39
CA PRO A 48 0.57 0.21 0.36
C PRO A 48 1.95 -0.22 0.87
N PHE A 49 3.00 0.58 0.62
CA PHE A 49 4.34 0.28 1.13
C PHE A 49 4.38 0.33 2.66
N MET A 50 3.78 1.34 3.28
CA MET A 50 3.65 1.44 4.73
C MET A 50 2.79 0.29 5.29
N PHE A 51 1.71 -0.08 4.61
CA PHE A 51 0.83 -1.15 5.08
C PHE A 51 1.53 -2.51 5.12
N ALA A 52 2.39 -2.79 4.14
CA ALA A 52 3.21 -4.01 4.11
C ALA A 52 4.17 -4.15 5.30
N GLN A 53 4.46 -3.06 6.02
CA GLN A 53 5.31 -3.07 7.22
C GLN A 53 4.54 -3.36 8.49
N ARG A 54 3.21 -3.26 8.42
CA ARG A 54 2.30 -3.44 9.54
C ARG A 54 1.56 -4.77 9.47
N GLU A 55 1.27 -5.24 8.27
CA GLU A 55 0.45 -6.43 8.05
C GLU A 55 1.23 -7.48 7.28
N ASP A 56 1.62 -8.55 7.97
CA ASP A 56 2.37 -9.69 7.41
C ASP A 56 1.62 -10.37 6.25
N ASN A 57 0.28 -10.31 6.28
CA ASN A 57 -0.58 -10.89 5.24
C ASN A 57 -0.77 -9.97 4.03
N PHE A 58 -0.14 -8.78 4.01
CA PHE A 58 -0.20 -7.85 2.89
C PHE A 58 1.03 -7.97 1.99
N SER A 59 0.79 -8.26 0.71
CA SER A 59 1.83 -8.38 -0.31
C SER A 59 1.94 -7.09 -1.12
N PHE A 60 2.94 -6.26 -0.79
CA PHE A 60 3.29 -5.11 -1.65
C PHE A 60 3.75 -5.56 -3.04
N GLU A 61 4.33 -6.75 -3.13
CA GLU A 61 4.83 -7.31 -4.40
C GLU A 61 3.73 -7.64 -5.39
N GLU A 62 2.57 -8.05 -4.89
CA GLU A 62 1.38 -8.34 -5.69
C GLU A 62 0.60 -7.07 -6.04
N CYS A 63 0.97 -5.92 -5.48
CA CYS A 63 0.35 -4.65 -5.83
C CYS A 63 0.66 -4.27 -7.27
N ASN A 64 -0.32 -3.70 -7.96
CA ASN A 64 -0.13 -3.20 -9.32
C ASN A 64 -0.79 -1.84 -9.51
N PHE A 65 0.03 -0.89 -9.94
CA PHE A 65 -0.34 0.51 -10.05
C PHE A 65 -0.50 0.97 -11.50
N ASN A 66 -0.25 0.09 -12.46
CA ASN A 66 -0.41 0.39 -13.88
C ASN A 66 -1.87 0.22 -14.28
N ILE A 67 -2.39 1.17 -15.05
CA ILE A 67 -3.76 1.12 -15.55
C ILE A 67 -3.77 0.40 -16.90
N GLN A 68 -4.50 -0.70 -16.97
CA GLN A 68 -4.77 -1.40 -18.23
C GLN A 68 -5.99 -0.78 -18.92
N LYS A 69 -6.00 -0.74 -20.26
CA LYS A 69 -7.09 -0.13 -21.06
C LYS A 69 -8.49 -0.65 -20.68
N ASN A 70 -8.62 -1.96 -20.47
CA ASN A 70 -9.87 -2.61 -20.06
C ASN A 70 -10.27 -2.36 -18.59
N LYS A 71 -9.46 -1.65 -17.81
CA LYS A 71 -9.71 -1.30 -16.41
C LYS A 71 -9.88 0.21 -16.20
N GLU A 72 -9.93 1.01 -17.27
CA GLU A 72 -10.09 2.46 -17.18
C GLU A 72 -11.42 2.92 -16.56
N SER A 73 -12.43 2.04 -16.56
CA SER A 73 -13.74 2.27 -15.95
C SER A 73 -13.86 1.79 -14.50
N THR A 74 -12.80 1.20 -13.94
CA THR A 74 -12.82 0.76 -12.54
C THR A 74 -12.92 1.94 -11.58
N ALA A 75 -13.53 1.70 -10.40
CA ALA A 75 -13.79 2.75 -9.42
C ALA A 75 -12.52 3.54 -9.08
N ARG A 76 -11.40 2.85 -8.81
CA ARG A 76 -10.12 3.50 -8.49
C ARG A 76 -9.64 4.48 -9.56
N VAL A 77 -9.80 4.13 -10.84
CA VAL A 77 -9.35 4.98 -11.97
C VAL A 77 -10.26 6.18 -12.11
N VAL A 78 -11.58 5.98 -11.96
CA VAL A 78 -12.57 7.07 -12.01
C VAL A 78 -12.32 8.08 -10.87
N MET A 79 -12.01 7.61 -9.66
CA MET A 79 -11.68 8.48 -8.53
C MET A 79 -10.34 9.23 -8.73
N SER A 80 -9.33 8.55 -9.28
CA SER A 80 -8.04 9.18 -9.62
C SER A 80 -8.20 10.30 -10.66
N LYS A 81 -9.06 10.11 -11.66
CA LYS A 81 -9.38 11.12 -12.69
C LYS A 81 -10.09 12.36 -12.15
N ILE A 82 -10.68 12.30 -10.96
CA ILE A 82 -11.28 13.46 -10.27
C ILE A 82 -10.39 13.98 -9.13
N SER A 83 -9.08 13.78 -9.25
CA SER A 83 -8.04 14.30 -8.36
C SER A 83 -8.04 13.69 -6.94
N ILE A 84 -8.65 12.53 -6.74
CA ILE A 84 -8.44 11.74 -5.53
C ILE A 84 -7.20 10.88 -5.79
N GLN A 85 -6.03 11.39 -5.38
CA GLN A 85 -4.75 10.76 -5.66
C GLN A 85 -4.71 9.32 -5.16
N HIS A 86 -4.87 9.16 -3.84
CA HIS A 86 -4.83 7.89 -3.10
C HIS A 86 -6.13 7.11 -3.31
N SER A 87 -6.16 6.33 -4.38
CA SER A 87 -7.35 5.67 -4.88
C SER A 87 -7.05 4.22 -5.26
N TYR A 88 -7.58 3.31 -4.44
CA TYR A 88 -7.21 1.91 -4.46
C TYR A 88 -8.40 0.98 -4.68
N THR A 89 -8.10 -0.20 -5.23
CA THR A 89 -8.87 -1.42 -5.02
C THR A 89 -8.05 -2.30 -4.08
N LEU A 90 -8.57 -2.64 -2.90
CA LEU A 90 -7.98 -3.63 -2.00
C LEU A 90 -8.60 -4.99 -2.28
N GLU A 91 -7.79 -5.95 -2.69
CA GLU A 91 -8.19 -7.34 -2.87
C GLU A 91 -7.80 -8.12 -1.62
N CYS A 92 -8.78 -8.78 -0.99
CA CYS A 92 -8.56 -9.64 0.17
C CYS A 92 -8.93 -11.08 -0.19
N SER A 93 -7.95 -11.99 -0.15
CA SER A 93 -8.19 -13.40 -0.43
C SER A 93 -9.02 -14.10 0.64
N PHE A 94 -9.77 -15.15 0.28
CA PHE A 94 -10.25 -16.15 1.26
C PHE A 94 -9.23 -17.28 1.51
N CYS A 95 -8.29 -17.48 0.59
CA CYS A 95 -7.36 -18.62 0.54
C CYS A 95 -6.18 -18.52 1.50
N GLY A 96 -6.13 -17.50 2.37
CA GLY A 96 -5.15 -17.43 3.45
C GLY A 96 -3.80 -16.84 3.08
N PRO A 97 -2.83 -16.90 4.00
CA PRO A 97 -1.49 -16.39 3.77
C PRO A 97 -0.63 -17.35 2.96
N THR A 98 0.34 -16.79 2.24
CA THR A 98 1.34 -17.56 1.49
C THR A 98 2.54 -18.00 2.31
N SER A 99 2.67 -17.53 3.55
CA SER A 99 3.84 -17.76 4.41
C SER A 99 3.45 -17.80 5.88
N GLY A 100 4.39 -18.22 6.72
CA GLY A 100 4.21 -18.28 8.18
C GLY A 100 3.47 -19.54 8.65
N LYS A 101 3.20 -19.61 9.96
CA LYS A 101 2.63 -20.80 10.62
C LYS A 101 1.26 -21.21 10.07
N TYR A 102 0.51 -20.27 9.51
CA TYR A 102 -0.84 -20.48 8.98
C TYR A 102 -0.89 -20.51 7.45
N GLN A 103 0.26 -20.74 6.80
CA GLN A 103 0.34 -20.90 5.36
C GLN A 103 -0.70 -21.93 4.87
N ASP A 104 -1.38 -21.59 3.78
CA ASP A 104 -2.42 -22.41 3.14
C ASP A 104 -3.69 -22.66 3.97
N CYS A 105 -3.82 -22.04 5.15
CA CYS A 105 -5.08 -22.01 5.91
C CYS A 105 -5.93 -20.80 5.50
N HIS A 106 -7.24 -21.00 5.29
CA HIS A 106 -8.14 -19.88 4.98
C HIS A 106 -8.13 -18.78 6.04
N PHE A 107 -8.23 -17.53 5.61
CA PHE A 107 -8.44 -16.44 6.56
C PHE A 107 -9.79 -16.60 7.24
N THR A 108 -9.77 -16.49 8.56
CA THR A 108 -10.99 -16.52 9.38
C THR A 108 -11.50 -15.08 9.57
N PRO A 109 -12.80 -14.89 9.88
CA PRO A 109 -13.32 -13.55 10.15
C PRO A 109 -12.56 -12.79 11.24
N PRO A 110 -12.07 -13.40 12.35
CA PRO A 110 -11.19 -12.73 13.30
C PRO A 110 -9.90 -12.20 12.68
N VAL A 111 -9.23 -12.98 11.82
CA VAL A 111 -8.01 -12.53 11.14
C VAL A 111 -8.33 -11.37 10.20
N MET A 112 -9.41 -11.45 9.41
CA MET A 112 -9.85 -10.36 8.54
C MET A 112 -10.20 -9.08 9.31
N LYS A 113 -10.80 -9.20 10.49
CA LYS A 113 -11.04 -8.05 11.38
C LYS A 113 -9.74 -7.43 11.86
N ASN A 114 -8.73 -8.24 12.20
CA ASN A 114 -7.42 -7.72 12.58
C ASN A 114 -6.74 -7.00 11.42
N MET A 115 -6.75 -7.57 10.21
CA MET A 115 -6.21 -6.91 9.01
C MET A 115 -6.93 -5.57 8.73
N GLY A 116 -8.25 -5.51 8.96
CA GLY A 116 -9.01 -4.26 8.88
C GLY A 116 -8.62 -3.24 9.95
N ARG A 117 -8.28 -3.69 11.17
CA ARG A 117 -7.73 -2.82 12.22
C ARG A 117 -6.38 -2.24 11.81
N GLU A 118 -5.45 -3.07 11.33
CA GLU A 118 -4.12 -2.62 10.90
C GLU A 118 -4.21 -1.67 9.71
N PHE A 119 -5.16 -1.88 8.80
CA PHE A 119 -5.46 -0.95 7.71
C PHE A 119 -5.84 0.44 8.25
N CYS A 120 -6.74 0.51 9.23
CA CYS A 120 -7.16 1.78 9.85
C CYS A 120 -6.01 2.48 10.59
N LEU A 121 -5.15 1.72 11.29
CA LEU A 121 -3.98 2.27 11.96
C LEU A 121 -2.95 2.81 10.95
N ASN A 122 -2.74 2.10 9.85
CA ASN A 122 -1.90 2.59 8.76
C ASN A 122 -2.45 3.88 8.15
N LEU A 123 -3.78 3.98 7.99
CA LEU A 123 -4.45 5.20 7.51
C LEU A 123 -4.20 6.39 8.44
N LEU A 124 -4.34 6.19 9.75
CA LEU A 124 -4.06 7.23 10.74
C LEU A 124 -2.59 7.68 10.64
N GLN A 125 -1.65 6.74 10.65
CA GLN A 125 -0.23 7.06 10.58
C GLN A 125 0.15 7.76 9.27
N PHE A 126 -0.44 7.34 8.15
CA PHE A 126 -0.22 7.94 6.84
C PHE A 126 -0.60 9.43 6.81
N PHE A 127 -1.66 9.82 7.52
CA PHE A 127 -2.09 11.22 7.59
C PHE A 127 -1.42 12.03 8.71
N ASP A 128 -1.01 11.40 9.80
CA ASP A 128 -0.44 12.10 10.96
C ASP A 128 1.09 12.27 10.86
N SER A 129 1.80 11.35 10.20
CA SER A 129 3.26 11.29 10.22
C SER A 129 3.88 11.74 8.89
N ALA A 130 3.90 13.06 8.65
CA ALA A 130 4.45 13.63 7.42
C ALA A 130 5.93 13.26 7.17
N GLN A 131 6.74 13.10 8.21
CA GLN A 131 8.14 12.71 8.06
C GLN A 131 8.26 11.27 7.56
N LEU A 132 7.53 10.34 8.16
CA LEU A 132 7.48 8.95 7.74
C LEU A 132 7.04 8.81 6.28
N VAL A 133 5.99 9.53 5.87
CA VAL A 133 5.53 9.54 4.47
C VAL A 133 6.65 9.99 3.52
N LYS A 134 7.45 11.00 3.90
CA LYS A 134 8.60 11.45 3.11
C LYS A 134 9.70 10.40 3.04
N ASP A 135 10.00 9.75 4.16
CA ASP A 135 11.05 8.72 4.24
C ASP A 135 10.67 7.51 3.38
N CYS A 136 9.43 7.01 3.50
CA CYS A 136 8.90 5.96 2.63
C CYS A 136 8.93 6.37 1.15
N TYR A 137 8.58 7.62 0.84
CA TYR A 137 8.62 8.11 -0.53
C TYR A 137 10.04 8.12 -1.12
N ALA A 138 11.04 8.55 -0.33
CA ALA A 138 12.44 8.53 -0.74
C ALA A 138 12.91 7.11 -1.07
N ILE A 139 12.57 6.13 -0.21
CA ILE A 139 12.87 4.72 -0.45
C ILE A 139 12.21 4.24 -1.75
N ILE A 140 10.93 4.53 -1.96
CA ILE A 140 10.22 4.10 -3.17
C ILE A 140 10.84 4.69 -4.43
N LEU A 141 11.24 5.96 -4.40
CA LEU A 141 11.90 6.63 -5.53
C LEU A 141 13.23 5.95 -5.88
N ASP A 142 14.09 5.76 -4.88
CA ASP A 142 15.40 5.12 -5.03
C ASP A 142 15.27 3.73 -5.69
N ASN A 143 14.36 2.90 -5.16
CA ASN A 143 14.14 1.56 -5.70
C ASN A 143 13.56 1.58 -7.12
N PHE A 144 12.66 2.50 -7.43
CA PHE A 144 12.10 2.64 -8.78
C PHE A 144 13.16 3.07 -9.80
N GLU A 145 14.08 3.96 -9.43
CA GLU A 145 15.16 4.42 -10.29
C GLU A 145 16.18 3.31 -10.55
N HIS A 146 16.53 2.54 -9.52
CA HIS A 146 17.35 1.33 -9.66
C HIS A 146 16.68 0.28 -10.55
N GLU A 147 15.37 0.04 -10.40
CA GLU A 147 14.61 -0.87 -11.26
C GLU A 147 14.63 -0.44 -12.74
N GLN A 148 14.45 0.85 -13.01
CA GLN A 148 14.49 1.38 -14.38
C GLN A 148 15.89 1.29 -14.98
N ALA A 149 16.93 1.59 -14.21
CA ALA A 149 18.32 1.43 -14.65
C ALA A 149 18.63 -0.04 -15.01
N ALA A 150 18.22 -0.98 -14.16
CA ALA A 150 18.39 -2.41 -14.40
C ALA A 150 17.49 -2.97 -15.52
N ALA A 151 16.39 -2.30 -15.86
CA ALA A 151 15.51 -2.67 -16.97
C ALA A 151 15.98 -2.12 -18.32
N GLY A 152 16.80 -1.07 -18.34
CA GLY A 152 17.39 -0.50 -19.56
C GLY A 152 18.28 -1.48 -20.32
N ASP A 153 18.93 -2.41 -19.61
CA ASP A 153 19.85 -3.42 -20.16
C ASP A 153 19.18 -4.72 -20.63
N ARG A 154 17.86 -4.88 -20.42
CA ARG A 154 17.15 -6.14 -20.74
C ARG A 154 16.31 -6.07 -22.02
N PRO A 155 16.20 -7.17 -22.80
CA PRO A 155 15.31 -7.25 -23.96
C PRO A 155 13.86 -6.89 -23.60
N GLU A 156 13.12 -6.25 -24.52
CA GLU A 156 11.79 -5.69 -24.25
C GLU A 156 10.76 -6.67 -23.68
N GLU A 157 10.87 -7.95 -24.01
CA GLU A 157 9.95 -9.00 -23.52
C GLU A 157 10.14 -9.31 -22.02
N GLU A 158 11.34 -9.12 -21.46
CA GLU A 158 11.64 -9.39 -20.05
C GLU A 158 11.36 -8.20 -19.12
N LYS A 159 11.21 -6.98 -19.68
CA LYS A 159 10.91 -5.75 -18.94
C LYS A 159 9.59 -5.84 -18.15
N LYS A 160 8.61 -6.62 -18.64
CA LYS A 160 7.31 -6.83 -17.97
C LYS A 160 7.36 -7.76 -16.75
N ALA A 161 8.33 -8.67 -16.68
CA ALA A 161 8.42 -9.68 -15.62
C ALA A 161 9.42 -9.32 -14.52
N ALA A 162 10.38 -8.42 -14.81
CA ALA A 162 11.57 -8.23 -13.99
C ALA A 162 11.54 -7.03 -13.02
N SER A 163 10.53 -6.15 -13.08
CA SER A 163 10.36 -5.04 -12.12
C SER A 163 10.19 -5.52 -10.67
N GLY A 164 9.84 -6.80 -10.45
CA GLY A 164 9.60 -7.31 -9.12
C GLY A 164 10.83 -7.76 -8.33
N LYS A 165 11.67 -8.68 -8.85
CA LYS A 165 12.31 -9.68 -7.97
C LYS A 165 13.42 -9.22 -7.02
N THR A 166 14.22 -8.20 -7.35
CA THR A 166 15.49 -7.90 -6.63
C THR A 166 15.40 -6.72 -5.68
N ALA A 167 14.53 -5.73 -5.94
CA ALA A 167 14.24 -4.62 -5.01
C ALA A 167 13.45 -5.07 -3.76
N LYS A 168 12.74 -6.20 -3.88
CA LYS A 168 11.89 -6.85 -2.87
C LYS A 168 12.57 -7.17 -1.54
N ALA A 169 13.81 -7.64 -1.55
CA ALA A 169 14.51 -8.06 -0.34
C ALA A 169 15.10 -6.88 0.47
N LYS A 170 15.37 -5.74 -0.19
CA LYS A 170 15.90 -4.54 0.45
C LYS A 170 14.80 -3.70 1.10
N LEU A 171 13.65 -3.57 0.43
CA LEU A 171 12.45 -2.90 0.96
C LEU A 171 11.94 -3.51 2.28
N ALA A 172 11.86 -4.84 2.37
CA ALA A 172 11.37 -5.53 3.56
C ALA A 172 12.30 -5.33 4.78
N LYS A 173 13.60 -5.14 4.53
CA LYS A 173 14.63 -4.99 5.57
C LYS A 173 14.70 -3.57 6.11
N ASP A 174 14.61 -2.58 5.22
CA ASP A 174 14.64 -1.16 5.59
C ASP A 174 13.43 -0.75 6.44
N ALA A 175 12.33 -1.47 6.28
CA ALA A 175 11.08 -1.11 6.92
C ALA A 175 10.71 -1.95 8.17
N GLN A 176 11.30 -3.14 8.33
CA GLN A 176 11.45 -3.78 9.65
C GLN A 176 12.23 -2.89 10.64
N ASN A 177 13.30 -2.23 10.18
CA ASN A 177 14.05 -1.28 11.00
C ASN A 177 13.24 -0.02 11.38
N PHE A 178 12.32 0.40 10.51
CA PHE A 178 11.48 1.56 10.76
C PHE A 178 10.38 1.28 11.82
N ALA A 179 9.73 0.11 11.77
CA ALA A 179 8.73 -0.28 12.77
C ALA A 179 9.30 -0.31 14.20
N SER A 180 10.52 -0.83 14.37
CA SER A 180 11.23 -0.83 15.66
C SER A 180 11.59 0.56 16.21
N ALA A 181 11.71 1.57 15.34
CA ALA A 181 12.00 2.94 15.75
C ALA A 181 10.74 3.72 16.19
N SER A 182 9.55 3.31 15.71
CA SER A 182 8.28 3.94 16.13
C SER A 182 7.77 3.45 17.49
N ASP A 183 8.04 2.20 17.87
CA ASP A 183 7.60 1.62 19.16
C ASP A 183 8.40 2.17 20.36
N SER A 184 9.62 2.66 20.14
CA SER A 184 10.44 3.26 21.21
C SER A 184 9.98 4.66 21.64
N SER A 185 8.99 5.24 20.95
CA SER A 185 8.41 6.54 21.30
C SER A 185 7.16 6.46 22.19
N ALA A 186 6.64 5.26 22.46
CA ALA A 186 5.41 5.05 23.25
C ALA A 186 5.64 4.79 24.75
N SER A 187 6.88 4.72 25.25
CA SER A 187 7.18 4.48 26.66
C SER A 187 7.90 5.65 27.31
N ASN A 188 7.21 6.76 27.58
CA ASN A 188 7.57 7.66 28.67
C ASN A 188 6.41 8.62 28.99
N GLY A 189 5.74 8.41 30.12
CA GLY A 189 4.95 9.48 30.74
C GLY A 189 3.62 9.09 31.37
N ILE A 190 3.60 8.16 32.33
CA ILE A 190 2.62 8.24 33.44
C ILE A 190 3.36 7.96 34.75
N ASN A 191 4.00 8.99 35.30
CA ASN A 191 4.32 9.04 36.72
C ASN A 191 3.30 9.97 37.38
N GLY A 192 2.22 9.39 37.91
CA GLY A 192 1.25 10.08 38.75
C GLY A 192 1.55 9.79 40.21
N SER A 193 2.16 10.77 40.90
CA SER A 193 2.35 10.78 42.34
C SER A 193 1.02 10.63 43.07
N SER A 194 0.93 9.63 43.95
CA SER A 194 -0.12 9.59 44.98
C SER A 194 0.39 10.36 46.20
N LYS A 195 -0.39 11.34 46.63
CA LYS A 195 -0.31 11.96 47.96
C LYS A 195 -0.87 11.00 49.01
#